data_AF-A0A662XWU5-F1
#
_entry.id   AF-A0A662XWU5-F1
#
_cell.length_a   1.000
_cell.length_b   1.000
_cell.length_c   1.000
_cell.angle_alpha   90.00
_cell.angle_beta   90.00
_cell.angle_gamma   90.00
#
_symmetry.space_group_name_H-M   'P 1'
#
loop_
_entity.id
_entity.type
_entity.pdbx_description
1 polymer ?
#
loop_
_entity_poly.entity_id
_entity_poly.type
_entity_poly.pdbx_seq_one_letter_code
_entity_poly.pdbx_strand_id
1 'polypeptide(L)'
;MAAGPHCDQFAIQCPAYKDDACCSWQQNRAMAENFQLVASVFARNSAGGCDACAANLMNLWCGLVCSPAQDQFMQLAHPWPSTTYRPDPMTGKERVKVLELDVALDKDFTCAVFDSCKNTAMASMAAAMKSSLGFLNYQMQVGAVGHGEFITLAFNASADASFDHHVLQCSNYSEVVEIRESLPIQAQLLGSIASNTTDDKLCPCGACRATCDAHTSGGAHIHVVDDPISVLAGFNTKLVAAAYGLLIVLAFLWNWWKSE
;
A
#
# COMPACT_ATOMS: atom_id res chain seq x y z
N MET A 1 -12.01 -5.66 -29.68
CA MET A 1 -12.78 -6.73 -28.98
C MET A 1 -14.24 -6.31 -28.96
N ALA A 2 -15.17 -7.21 -29.34
CA ALA A 2 -16.58 -6.86 -29.48
C ALA A 2 -17.24 -6.77 -28.09
N ALA A 3 -17.62 -5.56 -27.71
CA ALA A 3 -18.53 -5.27 -26.61
C ALA A 3 -19.77 -6.17 -26.71
N GLY A 4 -19.99 -7.04 -25.71
CA GLY A 4 -21.19 -7.88 -25.64
C GLY A 4 -22.45 -7.05 -25.35
N PRO A 5 -23.65 -7.67 -25.39
CA PRO A 5 -24.96 -7.00 -25.22
C PRO A 5 -25.20 -6.36 -23.83
N HIS A 6 -24.19 -6.33 -22.96
CA HIS A 6 -24.25 -5.82 -21.58
C HIS A 6 -23.30 -4.64 -21.31
N CYS A 7 -22.61 -4.12 -22.34
CA CYS A 7 -21.63 -3.04 -22.16
C CYS A 7 -22.23 -1.72 -21.67
N ASP A 8 -23.54 -1.52 -21.82
CA ASP A 8 -24.23 -0.31 -21.36
C ASP A 8 -24.78 -0.42 -19.91
N GLN A 9 -24.66 -1.60 -19.28
CA GLN A 9 -25.28 -1.86 -17.97
C GLN A 9 -24.38 -1.45 -16.79
N PHE A 10 -23.06 -1.36 -17.00
CA PHE A 10 -22.09 -1.05 -15.96
C PHE A 10 -21.05 -0.06 -16.47
N ALA A 11 -20.77 0.97 -15.67
CA ALA A 11 -19.68 1.90 -15.97
C ALA A 11 -18.34 1.15 -16.02
N ILE A 12 -17.48 1.54 -16.95
CA ILE A 12 -16.09 1.05 -17.02
C ILE A 12 -15.39 1.54 -15.76
N GLN A 13 -15.00 0.61 -14.89
CA GLN A 13 -14.46 0.93 -13.57
C GLN A 13 -13.07 1.56 -13.63
N CYS A 14 -12.33 1.32 -14.72
CA CYS A 14 -10.96 1.79 -14.92
C CYS A 14 -10.88 2.66 -16.17
N PRO A 15 -11.23 3.96 -16.09
CA PRO A 15 -11.27 4.85 -17.26
C PRO A 15 -9.94 4.94 -18.02
N ALA A 16 -8.81 4.81 -17.31
CA ALA A 16 -7.47 4.79 -17.91
C ALA A 16 -7.28 3.70 -18.99
N TYR A 17 -8.04 2.61 -18.94
CA TYR A 17 -7.97 1.49 -19.89
C TYR A 17 -9.21 1.38 -20.78
N LYS A 18 -10.08 2.40 -20.82
CA LYS A 18 -11.35 2.36 -21.55
C LYS A 18 -11.19 1.95 -23.03
N ASP A 19 -10.17 2.48 -23.70
CA ASP A 19 -10.00 2.32 -25.14
C ASP A 19 -9.25 1.04 -25.52
N ASP A 20 -8.44 0.49 -24.60
CA ASP A 20 -7.69 -0.75 -24.78
C ASP A 20 -7.50 -1.46 -23.42
N ALA A 21 -8.28 -2.52 -23.20
CA ALA A 21 -8.27 -3.30 -21.96
C ALA A 21 -8.19 -4.80 -22.22
N CYS A 22 -7.42 -5.50 -21.37
CA CYS A 22 -7.36 -6.97 -21.33
C CYS A 22 -8.50 -7.62 -20.53
N CYS A 23 -9.32 -6.82 -19.82
CA CYS A 23 -10.39 -7.37 -19.00
C CYS A 23 -11.71 -7.57 -19.75
N SER A 24 -12.41 -8.63 -19.38
CA SER A 24 -13.77 -8.90 -19.82
C SER A 24 -14.81 -8.04 -19.09
N TRP A 25 -16.02 -7.98 -19.64
CA TRP A 25 -17.13 -7.27 -18.98
C TRP A 25 -17.44 -7.89 -17.59
N GLN A 26 -17.34 -9.21 -17.45
CA GLN A 26 -17.57 -9.89 -16.15
C GLN A 26 -16.55 -9.45 -15.11
N GLN A 27 -15.27 -9.33 -15.49
CA GLN A 27 -14.22 -8.83 -14.60
C GLN A 27 -14.48 -7.37 -14.23
N ASN A 28 -14.89 -6.52 -15.18
CA ASN A 28 -15.26 -5.13 -14.88
C ASN A 28 -16.43 -5.03 -13.89
N ARG A 29 -17.46 -5.87 -14.05
CA ARG A 29 -18.57 -5.92 -13.09
C ARG A 29 -18.11 -6.38 -11.70
N ALA A 30 -17.29 -7.43 -11.63
CA ALA A 30 -16.76 -7.92 -10.36
C ALA A 30 -15.90 -6.86 -9.66
N MET A 31 -15.09 -6.10 -10.41
CA MET A 31 -14.34 -4.96 -9.87
C MET A 31 -15.26 -3.88 -9.30
N ALA A 32 -16.39 -3.58 -9.95
CA ALA A 32 -17.34 -2.58 -9.45
C ALA A 32 -17.87 -2.95 -8.05
N GLU A 33 -18.21 -4.23 -7.86
CA GLU A 33 -18.68 -4.77 -6.57
C GLU A 33 -17.54 -4.78 -5.53
N ASN A 34 -16.33 -5.22 -5.93
CA ASN A 34 -15.18 -5.28 -5.04
C ASN A 34 -14.64 -3.90 -4.63
N PHE A 35 -14.71 -2.89 -5.50
CA PHE A 35 -14.26 -1.54 -5.19
C PHE A 35 -15.14 -0.86 -4.13
N GLN A 36 -16.42 -1.23 -4.03
CA GLN A 36 -17.26 -0.79 -2.91
C GLN A 36 -16.74 -1.34 -1.57
N LEU A 37 -16.27 -2.60 -1.55
CA LEU A 37 -15.64 -3.18 -0.38
C LEU A 37 -14.34 -2.45 -0.04
N VAL A 38 -13.47 -2.23 -1.01
CA VAL A 38 -12.22 -1.46 -0.83
C VAL A 38 -12.53 -0.07 -0.26
N ALA A 39 -13.52 0.64 -0.82
CA ALA A 39 -13.94 1.94 -0.32
C ALA A 39 -14.41 1.87 1.14
N SER A 40 -15.27 0.90 1.48
CA SER A 40 -15.81 0.79 2.85
C SER A 40 -14.72 0.55 3.91
N VAL A 41 -13.66 -0.18 3.55
CA VAL A 41 -12.59 -0.62 4.45
C VAL A 41 -11.46 0.41 4.53
N PHE A 42 -10.97 0.88 3.38
CA PHE A 42 -9.76 1.69 3.28
C PHE A 42 -10.01 3.17 3.07
N ALA A 43 -11.16 3.59 2.55
CA ALA A 43 -11.43 5.01 2.34
C ALA A 43 -11.77 5.70 3.67
N ARG A 44 -11.86 7.03 3.65
CA ARG A 44 -12.14 7.84 4.83
C ARG A 44 -13.46 7.40 5.48
N ASN A 45 -13.34 6.82 6.66
CA ASN A 45 -14.44 6.31 7.47
C ASN A 45 -14.20 6.62 8.95
N SER A 46 -15.19 6.32 9.80
CA SER A 46 -15.10 6.56 11.25
C SER A 46 -14.01 5.74 11.95
N ALA A 47 -13.53 4.66 11.33
CA ALA A 47 -12.46 3.84 11.87
C ALA A 47 -11.06 4.40 11.60
N GLY A 48 -10.90 5.36 10.67
CA GLY A 48 -9.60 5.96 10.34
C GLY A 48 -8.99 5.45 9.03
N GLY A 49 -9.76 5.41 7.95
CA GLY A 49 -9.26 5.19 6.58
C GLY A 49 -8.80 6.47 5.86
N CYS A 50 -8.36 6.32 4.61
CA CYS A 50 -7.69 7.32 3.77
C CYS A 50 -8.10 7.14 2.29
N ASP A 51 -8.68 8.18 1.67
CA ASP A 51 -9.22 8.06 0.30
C ASP A 51 -8.10 7.82 -0.73
N ALA A 52 -6.90 8.38 -0.51
CA ALA A 52 -5.73 8.10 -1.36
C ALA A 52 -5.34 6.61 -1.32
N CYS A 53 -5.33 5.99 -0.14
CA CYS A 53 -5.07 4.55 0.00
C CYS A 53 -6.08 3.71 -0.80
N ALA A 54 -7.37 4.01 -0.64
CA ALA A 54 -8.43 3.30 -1.36
C ALA A 54 -8.30 3.48 -2.87
N ALA A 55 -8.04 4.69 -3.35
CA ALA A 55 -7.83 4.98 -4.77
C ALA A 55 -6.60 4.25 -5.33
N ASN A 56 -5.48 4.22 -4.59
CA ASN A 56 -4.26 3.51 -4.98
C ASN A 56 -4.48 1.99 -5.07
N LEU A 57 -5.23 1.41 -4.13
CA LEU A 57 -5.62 0.00 -4.20
C LEU A 57 -6.51 -0.30 -5.41
N MET A 58 -7.49 0.57 -5.70
CA MET A 58 -8.34 0.41 -6.89
C MET A 58 -7.52 0.53 -8.18
N ASN A 59 -6.55 1.45 -8.24
CA ASN A 59 -5.62 1.58 -9.37
C ASN A 59 -4.75 0.33 -9.56
N LEU A 60 -4.20 -0.21 -8.47
CA LEU A 60 -3.47 -1.48 -8.50
C LEU A 60 -4.32 -2.57 -9.15
N TRP A 61 -5.55 -2.76 -8.69
CA TRP A 61 -6.44 -3.78 -9.25
C TRP A 61 -6.84 -3.48 -10.70
N CYS A 62 -7.08 -2.22 -11.06
CA CYS A 62 -7.31 -1.83 -12.44
C CYS A 62 -6.15 -2.22 -13.35
N GLY A 63 -4.92 -1.95 -12.95
CA GLY A 63 -3.73 -2.31 -13.70
C GLY A 63 -3.53 -3.82 -13.82
N LEU A 64 -3.68 -4.54 -12.70
CA LEU A 64 -3.52 -5.99 -12.70
C LEU A 64 -4.59 -6.71 -13.53
N VAL A 65 -5.83 -6.20 -13.58
CA VAL A 65 -6.95 -6.88 -14.23
C VAL A 65 -7.18 -6.41 -15.67
N CYS A 66 -6.98 -5.12 -15.96
CA CYS A 66 -7.35 -4.52 -17.25
C CYS A 66 -6.19 -3.98 -18.08
N SER A 67 -4.97 -3.85 -17.56
CA SER A 67 -3.87 -3.28 -18.35
C SER A 67 -3.64 -4.06 -19.65
N PRO A 68 -3.49 -3.38 -20.81
CA PRO A 68 -3.18 -4.04 -22.07
C PRO A 68 -1.76 -4.64 -22.09
N ALA A 69 -0.88 -4.18 -21.20
CA ALA A 69 0.51 -4.61 -21.09
C ALA A 69 0.74 -5.67 -19.98
N GLN A 70 -0.29 -6.44 -19.63
CA GLN A 70 -0.21 -7.50 -18.61
C GLN A 70 0.94 -8.49 -18.87
N ASP A 71 1.23 -8.81 -20.13
CA ASP A 71 2.30 -9.73 -20.52
C ASP A 71 3.71 -9.24 -20.13
N GLN A 72 3.89 -7.95 -19.85
CA GLN A 72 5.17 -7.37 -19.45
C GLN A 72 5.51 -7.62 -17.97
N PHE A 73 4.50 -7.77 -17.12
CA PHE A 73 4.67 -7.87 -15.66
C PHE A 73 3.94 -9.05 -15.02
N MET A 74 3.11 -9.78 -15.77
CA MET A 74 2.35 -10.93 -15.29
C MET A 74 2.67 -12.16 -16.14
N GLN A 75 3.01 -13.26 -15.48
CA GLN A 75 3.32 -14.53 -16.13
C GLN A 75 2.54 -15.66 -15.47
N LEU A 76 2.15 -16.66 -16.26
CA LEU A 76 1.63 -17.89 -15.70
C LEU A 76 2.76 -18.65 -15.01
N ALA A 77 2.57 -19.02 -13.75
CA ALA A 77 3.54 -19.86 -13.04
C ALA A 77 3.70 -21.25 -13.69
N HIS A 78 2.68 -21.67 -14.47
CA HIS A 78 2.67 -22.95 -15.18
C HIS A 78 2.15 -22.79 -16.62
N PRO A 79 2.64 -23.62 -17.58
CA PRO A 79 2.16 -23.59 -18.96
C PRO A 79 0.65 -23.83 -19.07
N TRP A 80 0.01 -23.16 -20.04
CA TRP A 80 -1.39 -23.39 -20.37
C TRP A 80 -1.58 -24.73 -21.09
N PRO A 81 -2.63 -25.53 -20.78
CA PRO A 81 -3.68 -25.31 -19.80
C PRO A 81 -3.23 -25.56 -18.34
N SER A 82 -3.51 -24.61 -17.44
CA SER A 82 -3.23 -24.80 -16.01
C SER A 82 -4.05 -26.00 -15.47
N THR A 83 -3.35 -26.93 -14.82
CA THR A 83 -3.92 -28.06 -14.08
C THR A 83 -3.51 -28.02 -12.61
N THR A 84 -3.28 -26.82 -12.07
CA THR A 84 -2.86 -26.67 -10.69
C THR A 84 -4.06 -26.67 -9.74
N TYR A 85 -3.89 -27.38 -8.62
CA TYR A 85 -4.94 -27.56 -7.62
C TYR A 85 -4.41 -27.24 -6.23
N ARG A 86 -5.09 -26.33 -5.54
CA ARG A 86 -4.75 -25.93 -4.17
C ARG A 86 -5.82 -26.42 -3.20
N PRO A 87 -5.45 -26.78 -1.95
CA PRO A 87 -6.43 -27.07 -0.92
C PRO A 87 -7.38 -25.88 -0.78
N ASP A 88 -8.69 -26.15 -0.76
CA ASP A 88 -9.71 -25.17 -0.47
C ASP A 88 -9.44 -24.58 0.93
N PRO A 89 -9.23 -23.26 1.05
CA PRO A 89 -8.97 -22.63 2.35
C PRO A 89 -10.15 -22.75 3.33
N MET A 90 -11.38 -22.98 2.85
CA MET A 90 -12.56 -23.14 3.70
C MET A 90 -12.72 -24.56 4.25
N THR A 91 -12.55 -25.59 3.40
CA THR A 91 -12.78 -26.98 3.80
C THR A 91 -11.50 -27.74 4.16
N GLY A 92 -10.34 -27.28 3.68
CA GLY A 92 -9.03 -27.91 3.87
C GLY A 92 -8.88 -29.31 3.26
N LYS A 93 -9.93 -29.82 2.60
CA LYS A 93 -10.04 -31.21 2.13
C LYS A 93 -10.24 -31.28 0.62
N GLU A 94 -11.08 -30.41 0.08
CA GLU A 94 -11.31 -30.33 -1.35
C GLU A 94 -10.15 -29.59 -2.02
N ARG A 95 -9.83 -29.96 -3.26
CA ARG A 95 -8.80 -29.27 -4.03
C ARG A 95 -9.50 -28.48 -5.13
N VAL A 96 -9.35 -27.16 -5.09
CA VAL A 96 -9.91 -26.26 -6.08
C VAL A 96 -8.90 -26.01 -7.18
N LYS A 97 -9.37 -26.01 -8.43
CA LYS A 97 -8.53 -25.66 -9.58
C LYS A 97 -8.22 -24.17 -9.50
N VAL A 98 -6.94 -23.82 -9.57
CA VAL A 98 -6.50 -22.42 -9.56
C VAL A 98 -5.58 -22.10 -10.73
N LEU A 99 -5.68 -20.89 -11.24
CA LEU A 99 -4.72 -20.30 -12.15
C LEU A 99 -3.64 -19.60 -11.31
N GLU A 100 -2.40 -20.09 -11.40
CA GLU A 100 -1.29 -19.51 -10.64
C GLU A 100 -0.56 -18.48 -11.52
N LEU A 101 -0.41 -17.27 -10.98
CA LEU A 101 0.14 -16.11 -11.66
C LEU A 101 1.31 -15.55 -10.84
N ASP A 102 2.43 -15.28 -11.50
CA ASP A 102 3.55 -14.53 -10.95
C ASP A 102 3.48 -13.09 -11.46
N VAL A 103 3.38 -12.14 -10.54
CA VAL A 103 3.23 -10.71 -10.83
C VAL A 103 4.42 -9.94 -10.29
N ALA A 104 5.12 -9.27 -11.20
CA ALA A 104 6.19 -8.34 -10.88
C ALA A 104 5.62 -6.96 -10.55
N LEU A 105 5.94 -6.43 -9.37
CA LEU A 105 5.59 -5.07 -8.98
C LEU A 105 6.87 -4.25 -8.78
N ASP A 106 6.84 -2.99 -9.22
CA ASP A 106 7.94 -2.08 -8.96
C ASP A 106 8.06 -1.84 -7.43
N LYS A 107 9.30 -1.68 -6.98
CA LYS A 107 9.61 -1.55 -5.56
C LYS A 107 9.14 -0.21 -5.01
N ASP A 108 9.37 0.88 -5.74
CA ASP A 108 9.03 2.23 -5.29
C ASP A 108 7.51 2.41 -5.33
N PHE A 109 6.86 1.89 -6.38
CA PHE A 109 5.41 1.74 -6.45
C PHE A 109 4.83 0.99 -5.24
N THR A 110 5.38 -0.20 -4.94
CA THR A 110 4.95 -1.03 -3.81
C THR A 110 5.08 -0.30 -2.48
N CYS A 111 6.20 0.40 -2.27
CA CYS A 111 6.43 1.18 -1.07
C CYS A 111 5.45 2.35 -0.96
N ALA A 112 5.22 3.07 -2.05
CA ALA A 112 4.32 4.21 -2.09
C ALA A 112 2.86 3.79 -1.81
N VAL A 113 2.38 2.69 -2.39
CA VAL A 113 1.04 2.15 -2.11
C VAL A 113 0.93 1.81 -0.62
N PHE A 114 1.91 1.10 -0.07
CA PHE A 114 1.92 0.77 1.36
C PHE A 114 1.97 2.02 2.24
N ASP A 115 2.80 3.01 1.91
CA ASP A 115 2.93 4.24 2.68
C ASP A 115 1.63 5.05 2.74
N SER A 116 0.85 5.02 1.66
CA SER A 116 -0.49 5.62 1.64
C SER A 116 -1.48 4.90 2.59
N CYS A 117 -1.25 3.62 2.88
CA CYS A 117 -2.18 2.75 3.60
C CYS A 117 -1.75 2.38 5.02
N LYS A 118 -0.46 2.42 5.37
CA LYS A 118 0.11 1.81 6.59
C LYS A 118 -0.49 2.31 7.91
N ASN A 119 -0.97 3.55 7.92
CA ASN A 119 -1.59 4.16 9.10
C ASN A 119 -3.12 4.07 9.10
N THR A 120 -3.73 3.48 8.07
CA THR A 120 -5.17 3.17 8.11
C THR A 120 -5.45 2.17 9.22
N ALA A 121 -6.64 2.21 9.83
CA ALA A 121 -6.99 1.30 10.91
C ALA A 121 -6.84 -0.18 10.52
N MET A 122 -7.17 -0.53 9.28
CA MET A 122 -7.12 -1.90 8.79
C MET A 122 -5.69 -2.40 8.64
N ALA A 123 -4.80 -1.61 8.02
CA ALA A 123 -3.41 -1.97 7.85
C ALA A 123 -2.62 -1.94 9.18
N SER A 124 -2.94 -1.01 10.08
CA SER A 124 -2.22 -0.85 11.35
C SER A 124 -2.59 -1.91 12.39
N MET A 125 -3.84 -2.40 12.39
CA MET A 125 -4.29 -3.42 13.34
C MET A 125 -3.88 -4.85 12.94
N ALA A 126 -3.82 -5.14 11.63
CA ALA A 126 -3.48 -6.48 11.15
C ALA A 126 -1.96 -6.70 11.18
N ALA A 127 -1.49 -7.62 12.02
CA ALA A 127 -0.06 -7.96 12.09
C ALA A 127 0.53 -8.41 10.74
N ALA A 128 -0.27 -9.07 9.91
CA ALA A 128 0.11 -9.51 8.56
C ALA A 128 0.34 -8.34 7.59
N MET A 129 -0.19 -7.15 7.87
CA MET A 129 -0.13 -5.97 7.00
C MET A 129 0.92 -4.94 7.42
N LYS A 130 1.78 -5.24 8.40
CA LYS A 130 2.77 -4.27 8.93
C LYS A 130 3.93 -3.94 7.99
N SER A 131 4.03 -4.60 6.86
CA SER A 131 5.04 -4.34 5.82
C SER A 131 4.38 -4.26 4.46
N SER A 132 5.03 -3.59 3.50
CA SER A 132 4.55 -3.50 2.12
C SER A 132 4.32 -4.88 1.49
N LEU A 133 5.28 -5.80 1.69
CA LEU A 133 5.19 -7.20 1.28
C LEU A 133 3.97 -7.90 1.90
N GLY A 134 3.81 -7.80 3.23
CA GLY A 134 2.73 -8.47 3.94
C GLY A 134 1.35 -7.90 3.56
N PHE A 135 1.26 -6.58 3.42
CA PHE A 135 0.07 -5.89 2.99
C PHE A 135 -0.37 -6.31 1.60
N LEU A 136 0.51 -6.26 0.59
CA LEU A 136 0.15 -6.61 -0.78
C LEU A 136 -0.06 -8.12 -0.95
N ASN A 137 0.71 -8.98 -0.26
CA ASN A 137 0.42 -10.41 -0.26
C ASN A 137 -0.97 -10.71 0.34
N TYR A 138 -1.38 -9.98 1.38
CA TYR A 138 -2.74 -10.09 1.90
C TYR A 138 -3.77 -9.66 0.85
N GLN A 139 -3.55 -8.53 0.16
CA GLN A 139 -4.44 -8.08 -0.92
C GLN A 139 -4.58 -9.17 -2.00
N MET A 140 -3.48 -9.79 -2.41
CA MET A 140 -3.50 -10.84 -3.44
C MET A 140 -4.14 -12.14 -2.95
N GLN A 141 -3.86 -12.57 -1.72
CA GLN A 141 -4.42 -13.82 -1.19
C GLN A 141 -5.90 -13.71 -0.84
N VAL A 142 -6.37 -12.56 -0.40
CA VAL A 142 -7.79 -12.38 -0.03
C VAL A 142 -8.61 -11.84 -1.21
N GLY A 143 -8.00 -11.03 -2.07
CA GLY A 143 -8.63 -10.46 -3.26
C GLY A 143 -8.75 -11.42 -4.45
N ALA A 144 -7.79 -12.32 -4.66
CA ALA A 144 -7.80 -13.25 -5.81
C ALA A 144 -8.63 -14.53 -5.57
N VAL A 145 -8.88 -14.91 -4.31
CA VAL A 145 -9.49 -16.21 -3.96
C VAL A 145 -11.00 -16.28 -4.29
N GLY A 146 -11.62 -15.18 -4.68
CA GLY A 146 -12.98 -15.18 -5.24
C GLY A 146 -13.11 -15.73 -6.66
N HIS A 147 -12.00 -15.88 -7.41
CA HIS A 147 -12.04 -16.14 -8.86
C HIS A 147 -11.21 -17.34 -9.33
N GLY A 148 -10.68 -18.15 -8.42
CA GLY A 148 -9.85 -19.30 -8.78
C GLY A 148 -8.47 -18.89 -9.30
N GLU A 149 -7.95 -17.75 -8.85
CA GLU A 149 -6.61 -17.27 -9.17
C GLU A 149 -5.76 -17.24 -7.90
N PHE A 150 -4.48 -17.58 -8.03
CA PHE A 150 -3.50 -17.50 -6.96
C PHE A 150 -2.32 -16.66 -7.45
N ILE A 151 -2.22 -15.44 -6.94
CA ILE A 151 -1.22 -14.47 -7.37
C ILE A 151 -0.05 -14.49 -6.39
N THR A 152 1.15 -14.73 -6.91
CA THR A 152 2.42 -14.61 -6.21
C THR A 152 3.11 -13.31 -6.65
N LEU A 153 3.54 -12.49 -5.69
CA LEU A 153 4.18 -11.22 -5.99
C LEU A 153 5.70 -11.34 -6.00
N ALA A 154 6.34 -10.75 -7.00
CA ALA A 154 7.78 -10.59 -7.14
C ALA A 154 8.15 -9.10 -7.06
N PHE A 155 8.91 -8.71 -6.03
CA PHE A 155 9.23 -7.32 -5.70
C PHE A 155 10.64 -6.87 -6.12
N ASN A 156 11.29 -7.66 -6.98
CA ASN A 156 12.69 -7.46 -7.40
C ASN A 156 12.86 -7.64 -8.91
N ALA A 157 11.81 -7.37 -9.68
CA ALA A 157 11.89 -7.30 -11.13
C ALA A 157 12.49 -5.95 -11.54
N SER A 158 13.15 -5.89 -12.72
CA SER A 158 13.56 -4.63 -13.33
C SER A 158 12.35 -3.74 -13.61
N ALA A 159 12.48 -2.43 -13.49
CA ALA A 159 11.42 -1.45 -13.73
C ALA A 159 10.67 -1.72 -15.06
N ASP A 160 11.41 -2.09 -16.10
CA ASP A 160 10.94 -2.36 -17.46
C ASP A 160 10.02 -3.60 -17.57
N ALA A 161 9.98 -4.45 -16.56
CA ALA A 161 9.21 -5.71 -16.51
C ALA A 161 8.33 -5.80 -15.26
N SER A 162 8.04 -4.66 -14.64
CA SER A 162 7.27 -4.57 -13.41
C SER A 162 6.11 -3.62 -13.57
N PHE A 163 4.99 -3.94 -12.92
CA PHE A 163 3.87 -3.03 -12.87
C PHE A 163 4.24 -1.81 -12.03
N ASP A 164 4.10 -0.65 -12.66
CA ASP A 164 4.21 0.66 -12.05
C ASP A 164 3.01 1.50 -12.50
N HIS A 165 2.50 2.28 -11.56
CA HIS A 165 1.41 3.22 -11.80
C HIS A 165 1.56 4.39 -10.85
N HIS A 166 1.11 5.55 -11.27
CA HIS A 166 1.06 6.72 -10.40
C HIS A 166 0.33 6.43 -9.07
N VAL A 167 0.95 6.79 -7.95
CA VAL A 167 0.43 6.59 -6.60
C VAL A 167 0.10 7.93 -5.97
N LEU A 168 -1.17 8.14 -5.62
CA LEU A 168 -1.62 9.32 -4.91
C LEU A 168 -0.97 9.39 -3.52
N GLN A 169 -0.30 10.50 -3.25
CA GLN A 169 0.25 10.77 -1.93
C GLN A 169 -0.86 11.19 -0.97
N CYS A 170 -0.77 10.75 0.28
CA CYS A 170 -1.81 11.06 1.27
C CYS A 170 -1.81 12.54 1.72
N SER A 171 -0.76 13.31 1.40
CA SER A 171 -0.61 14.73 1.73
C SER A 171 -0.70 15.69 0.53
N ASN A 172 -0.69 15.21 -0.71
CA ASN A 172 -0.69 16.06 -1.91
C ASN A 172 -2.09 16.12 -2.53
N TYR A 173 -2.83 17.18 -2.24
CA TYR A 173 -4.23 17.30 -2.62
C TYR A 173 -4.45 17.88 -4.03
N SER A 174 -3.50 18.68 -4.52
CA SER A 174 -3.61 19.32 -5.85
C SER A 174 -3.54 18.33 -7.01
N GLU A 175 -2.83 17.21 -6.82
CA GLU A 175 -2.63 16.20 -7.86
C GLU A 175 -3.92 15.53 -8.32
N VAL A 176 -4.90 15.40 -7.41
CA VAL A 176 -6.18 14.73 -7.71
C VAL A 176 -6.98 15.49 -8.77
N VAL A 177 -6.88 16.82 -8.81
CA VAL A 177 -7.63 17.65 -9.75
C VAL A 177 -7.26 17.31 -11.20
N GLU A 178 -5.99 17.02 -11.46
CA GLU A 178 -5.48 16.75 -12.80
C GLU A 178 -5.78 15.32 -13.25
N ILE A 179 -5.76 14.35 -12.33
CA ILE A 179 -5.89 12.92 -12.68
C ILE A 179 -7.27 12.32 -12.38
N ARG A 180 -8.22 13.12 -11.86
CA ARG A 180 -9.54 12.64 -11.40
C ARG A 180 -10.27 11.80 -12.44
N GLU A 181 -10.27 12.22 -13.70
CA GLU A 181 -10.99 11.53 -14.77
C GLU A 181 -10.37 10.17 -15.11
N SER A 182 -9.06 9.98 -14.89
CA SER A 182 -8.38 8.70 -15.10
C SER A 182 -8.50 7.75 -13.91
N LEU A 183 -8.86 8.25 -12.72
CA LEU A 183 -9.03 7.42 -11.53
C LEU A 183 -10.19 6.44 -11.68
N PRO A 184 -10.19 5.32 -10.94
CA PRO A 184 -11.27 4.36 -10.98
C PRO A 184 -12.59 5.01 -10.60
N ILE A 185 -13.69 4.64 -11.24
CA ILE A 185 -14.99 5.31 -11.05
C ILE A 185 -15.40 5.35 -9.57
N GLN A 186 -15.20 4.25 -8.84
CA GLN A 186 -15.49 4.22 -7.41
C GLN A 186 -14.56 5.14 -6.58
N ALA A 187 -13.32 5.38 -7.02
CA ALA A 187 -12.40 6.32 -6.39
C ALA A 187 -12.87 7.78 -6.59
N GLN A 188 -13.42 8.10 -7.76
CA GLN A 188 -13.97 9.43 -8.06
C GLN A 188 -15.17 9.81 -7.16
N LEU A 189 -15.83 8.80 -6.57
CA LEU A 189 -16.96 8.97 -5.65
C LEU A 189 -16.52 9.11 -4.18
N LEU A 190 -15.23 8.95 -3.86
CA LEU A 190 -14.74 9.08 -2.49
C LEU A 190 -14.81 10.53 -2.04
N GLY A 191 -15.18 10.77 -0.77
CA GLY A 191 -15.59 12.10 -0.31
C GLY A 191 -14.58 13.22 -0.58
N SER A 192 -13.28 13.00 -0.36
CA SER A 192 -12.25 14.01 -0.61
C SER A 192 -11.87 14.16 -2.09
N ILE A 193 -12.02 13.10 -2.89
CA ILE A 193 -11.74 13.12 -4.34
C ILE A 193 -12.93 13.71 -5.11
N ALA A 194 -14.14 13.42 -4.64
CA ALA A 194 -15.40 13.90 -5.20
C ALA A 194 -15.58 15.41 -4.99
N SER A 195 -14.96 15.95 -3.93
CA SER A 195 -15.01 17.36 -3.62
C SER A 195 -14.32 18.21 -4.67
N ASN A 196 -14.85 19.42 -4.89
CA ASN A 196 -14.23 20.42 -5.77
C ASN A 196 -13.31 21.36 -4.99
N THR A 197 -13.17 21.17 -3.68
CA THR A 197 -12.28 21.97 -2.85
C THR A 197 -10.89 21.34 -2.82
N THR A 198 -9.88 22.15 -3.13
CA THR A 198 -8.47 21.75 -2.99
C THR A 198 -8.02 21.64 -1.52
N ASP A 199 -8.86 22.12 -0.61
CA ASP A 199 -8.60 22.14 0.83
C ASP A 199 -9.01 20.83 1.53
N ASP A 200 -9.77 19.96 0.84
CA ASP A 200 -10.22 18.70 1.42
C ASP A 200 -9.07 17.71 1.50
N LYS A 201 -8.63 17.44 2.74
CA LYS A 201 -7.56 16.48 3.00
C LYS A 201 -8.01 15.07 2.54
N LEU A 202 -7.28 14.49 1.57
CA LEU A 202 -7.42 13.10 1.09
C LEU A 202 -7.47 12.09 2.22
N CYS A 203 -6.66 12.34 3.26
CA CYS A 203 -6.52 11.45 4.40
C CYS A 203 -6.54 12.25 5.70
N PRO A 204 -7.23 11.77 6.75
CA PRO A 204 -7.16 12.37 8.07
C PRO A 204 -5.78 12.15 8.70
N CYS A 205 -5.39 13.00 9.66
CA CYS A 205 -4.11 12.92 10.37
C CYS A 205 -3.82 11.53 10.98
N GLY A 206 -4.86 10.85 11.50
CA GLY A 206 -4.72 9.49 12.02
C GLY A 206 -4.31 8.45 10.98
N ALA A 207 -4.67 8.65 9.71
CA ALA A 207 -4.37 7.74 8.60
C ALA A 207 -3.23 8.25 7.69
N CYS A 208 -2.85 9.52 7.79
CA CYS A 208 -1.66 10.05 7.13
C CYS A 208 -1.03 11.14 7.97
N ARG A 209 0.15 10.82 8.51
CA ARG A 209 0.88 11.69 9.41
C ARG A 209 1.31 13.03 8.79
N ALA A 210 1.62 13.02 7.50
CA ALA A 210 2.00 14.24 6.76
C ALA A 210 0.86 15.27 6.66
N THR A 211 -0.38 14.85 6.95
CA THR A 211 -1.56 15.74 6.97
C THR A 211 -1.84 16.35 8.35
N CYS A 212 -1.13 15.89 9.38
CA CYS A 212 -1.16 16.51 10.69
C CYS A 212 -0.46 17.86 10.54
N ASP A 213 -1.18 18.96 10.73
CA ASP A 213 -0.55 20.26 10.84
C ASP A 213 0.48 20.15 11.97
N ALA A 214 1.72 20.62 11.75
CA ALA A 214 2.68 20.72 12.83
C ALA A 214 2.05 21.62 13.90
N HIS A 215 1.45 21.00 14.92
CA HIS A 215 0.82 21.71 16.02
C HIS A 215 1.91 22.52 16.72
N THR A 216 2.05 23.77 16.30
CA THR A 216 2.80 24.83 16.96
C THR A 216 1.97 25.26 18.16
N SER A 217 1.82 24.36 19.13
CA SER A 217 1.14 24.64 20.39
C SER A 217 2.00 24.17 21.54
N GLY A 218 3.09 24.93 21.80
CA GLY A 218 3.58 25.34 23.12
C GLY A 218 3.55 24.38 24.31
N GLY A 219 3.65 23.07 24.12
CA GLY A 219 3.61 22.10 25.22
C GLY A 219 4.56 20.95 24.97
N ALA A 220 5.10 20.37 26.03
CA ALA A 220 5.94 19.18 25.94
C ALA A 220 5.14 18.00 25.36
N HIS A 221 5.35 17.67 24.09
CA HIS A 221 4.84 16.42 23.53
C HIS A 221 5.84 15.79 22.56
N ILE A 222 5.77 14.46 22.54
CA ILE A 222 6.70 13.55 21.88
C ILE A 222 6.76 13.87 20.39
N HIS A 223 7.94 14.33 19.95
CA HIS A 223 8.29 14.40 18.54
C HIS A 223 8.45 12.96 18.03
N VAL A 224 7.41 12.44 17.38
CA VAL A 224 7.55 11.18 16.66
C VAL A 224 8.42 11.49 15.42
N VAL A 225 9.39 10.65 15.09
CA VAL A 225 10.26 10.84 13.92
C VAL A 225 10.00 9.67 12.99
N ASP A 226 10.02 9.90 11.68
CA ASP A 226 9.65 8.87 10.70
C ASP A 226 10.72 7.76 10.58
N ASP A 227 11.95 8.06 11.00
CA ASP A 227 13.02 7.07 11.12
C ASP A 227 13.05 6.44 12.53
N PRO A 228 13.33 5.13 12.63
CA PRO A 228 13.59 4.51 13.92
C PRO A 228 14.75 5.24 14.60
N ILE A 229 14.50 5.68 15.83
CA ILE A 229 15.50 6.35 16.67
C ILE A 229 16.72 5.41 16.74
N SER A 230 17.85 5.83 16.14
CA SER A 230 19.10 5.06 16.18
C SER A 230 19.44 4.74 17.64
N VAL A 231 20.02 3.57 17.92
CA VAL A 231 20.45 3.18 19.27
C VAL A 231 21.41 4.20 19.89
N LEU A 232 22.06 5.02 19.05
CA LEU A 232 22.98 6.10 19.46
C LEU A 232 22.33 7.48 19.53
N ALA A 233 21.07 7.64 19.11
CA ALA A 233 20.34 8.89 19.23
C ALA A 233 19.98 9.13 20.72
N GLY A 234 20.82 9.94 21.38
CA GLY A 234 20.82 10.16 22.83
C GLY A 234 22.16 9.84 23.50
N PHE A 235 23.06 9.13 22.82
CA PHE A 235 24.41 8.83 23.30
C PHE A 235 25.32 10.05 23.11
N ASN A 236 25.40 10.90 24.13
CA ASN A 236 26.32 12.03 24.13
C ASN A 236 27.75 11.53 24.39
N THR A 237 28.48 11.25 23.31
CA THR A 237 29.87 10.76 23.34
C THR A 237 30.80 11.64 24.17
N LYS A 238 30.57 12.96 24.22
CA LYS A 238 31.37 13.88 25.02
C LYS A 238 31.13 13.70 26.52
N LEU A 239 29.87 13.50 26.93
CA LEU A 239 29.52 13.29 28.33
C LEU A 239 30.05 11.94 28.84
N VAL A 240 29.95 10.90 28.01
CA VAL A 240 30.49 9.57 28.33
C VAL A 240 32.01 9.61 28.41
N ALA A 241 32.69 10.24 27.45
CA ALA A 241 34.15 10.40 27.48
C ALA A 241 34.62 11.20 28.70
N ALA A 242 33.90 12.25 29.09
CA ALA A 242 34.21 13.03 30.28
C ALA A 242 34.05 12.21 31.56
N ALA A 243 32.95 11.47 31.71
CA ALA A 243 32.70 10.65 32.90
C ALA A 243 33.75 9.53 33.06
N TYR A 244 34.04 8.79 31.99
CA TYR A 244 35.05 7.73 32.02
C TYR A 244 36.48 8.28 32.13
N GLY A 245 36.78 9.41 31.50
CA GLY A 245 38.08 10.09 31.65
C GLY A 245 38.33 10.52 33.10
N LEU A 246 37.31 11.06 33.77
CA LEU A 246 37.42 11.50 35.16
C LEU A 246 37.58 10.31 36.12
N LEU A 247 36.89 9.20 35.86
CA LEU A 247 37.09 7.94 36.62
C LEU A 247 38.50 7.38 36.49
N ILE A 248 39.08 7.42 35.28
CA ILE A 248 40.46 6.96 35.06
C ILE A 248 41.44 7.85 35.83
N VAL A 249 41.29 9.17 35.76
CA VAL A 249 42.16 10.11 36.49
C VAL A 249 42.07 9.89 38.00
N LEU A 250 40.86 9.73 38.55
CA LEU A 250 40.67 9.45 39.96
C LEU A 250 41.25 8.09 40.38
N ALA A 251 41.13 7.05 39.55
CA ALA A 251 41.73 5.75 39.82
C ALA A 251 43.27 5.81 39.83
N PHE A 252 43.87 6.58 38.91
CA PHE A 252 45.32 6.80 38.88
C PHE A 252 45.80 7.59 40.09
N LEU A 253 45.11 8.67 40.47
CA LEU A 253 45.45 9.46 41.65
C LEU A 253 45.31 8.63 42.94
N TRP A 254 44.28 7.79 43.04
CA TRP A 254 44.08 6.90 44.17
C TRP A 254 45.18 5.84 44.29
N ASN A 255 45.60 5.25 43.17
CA ASN A 255 46.69 4.28 43.17
C ASN A 255 48.04 4.93 43.50
N TRP A 256 48.28 6.16 43.03
CA TRP A 256 49.50 6.90 43.31
C TRP A 256 49.61 7.27 44.79
N TRP A 257 48.51 7.69 45.40
CA TRP A 257 48.45 8.01 46.83
C TRP A 257 48.56 6.79 47.75
N LYS A 258 48.28 5.58 47.23
CA LYS A 258 48.43 4.33 47.97
C LYS A 258 49.84 3.71 47.85
N SER A 259 50.68 4.25 46.97
CA SER A 259 52.06 3.81 46.74
C SER A 259 53.12 4.66 47.46
N GLU A 260 52.71 5.70 48.18
CA GLU A 260 53.48 6.36 49.25
C GLU A 260 53.08 5.78 50.62
#